data_AF-A0A973EXG9-F1
#
_entry.id   AF-A0A973EXG9-F1
#
_cell.length_a   1.000
_cell.length_b   1.000
_cell.length_c   1.000
_cell.angle_alpha   90.00
_cell.angle_beta   90.00
_cell.angle_gamma   90.00
#
_symmetry.space_group_name_H-M   'P 1'
#
loop_
_entity.id
_entity.type
_entity.pdbx_description
1 polymer ?
#
loop_
_entity_poly.entity_id
_entity_poly.type
_entity_poly.pdbx_seq_one_letter_code
_entity_poly.pdbx_strand_id
1 'polypeptide(L)'
;MKKLAIILAFIGIVFSPLLSHPWKPAHYVIIDTDGGADDMKALTMFLASPNVRVLAVTVSPGVLSAENAYIKVRSLLNSYRHEGIPVGINRIGRYKPAEFPVARKSVWGDENNIDPEKAPDCFVLINDILNAEKTKITFVSLGSMSTAYRAFTTLPLFRQQVNSIVWSADGVAEKDGFNYNLDKDASVMMIRQDVKINVVRKVDLKDSDFYDKETLEKIKGIKTIYGKMITSFFESEPGKSHKFSFSGTDEMVPVFMHYPDLFVNRVAGNVSYSAPADLPGLREAVIKILSGKTVAENQLIKEIPEDYEFYFDDIKPYVSEIIEAHGRNEWISGVLASELHRHLGVFAIIGVKMGIRAREYFNTGVDEFSVVSYAGSVPPLSCMNDGIQVSTGATPGHGLLTVRNDTMLRPTAEFSYLNRKIRISLKPHIAEIISSELKEINFIYGLDSDIYWELVRKNTIKYWRTFSRFEIFDIEEVR
;
A
#
# COMPACT_ATOMS: atom_id res chain seq x y z
N MET A 1 -27.54 40.92 -16.76
CA MET A 1 -26.51 40.52 -15.77
C MET A 1 -26.85 39.21 -15.06
N LYS A 2 -28.00 39.06 -14.38
CA LYS A 2 -28.36 37.80 -13.67
C LYS A 2 -28.41 36.55 -14.58
N LYS A 3 -28.99 36.63 -15.79
CA LYS A 3 -29.00 35.51 -16.75
C LYS A 3 -27.61 35.10 -17.24
N LEU A 4 -26.71 36.08 -17.45
CA LEU A 4 -25.33 35.82 -17.87
C LEU A 4 -24.51 35.18 -16.75
N ALA A 5 -24.70 35.62 -15.50
CA ALA A 5 -24.08 35.00 -14.32
C ALA A 5 -24.55 33.56 -14.09
N ILE A 6 -25.84 33.28 -14.33
CA ILE A 6 -26.38 31.90 -14.24
C ILE A 6 -25.80 31.03 -15.36
N ILE A 7 -25.70 31.54 -16.59
CA ILE A 7 -25.10 30.80 -17.71
C ILE A 7 -23.60 30.55 -17.46
N LEU A 8 -22.85 31.53 -16.96
CA LEU A 8 -21.45 31.38 -16.60
C LEU A 8 -21.24 30.40 -15.42
N ALA A 9 -22.14 30.42 -14.43
CA ALA A 9 -22.13 29.45 -13.34
C ALA A 9 -22.49 28.04 -13.84
N PHE A 10 -23.43 27.92 -14.77
CA PHE A 10 -23.82 26.64 -15.37
C PHE A 10 -22.71 26.07 -16.27
N ILE A 11 -22.06 26.90 -17.08
CA ILE A 11 -20.85 26.54 -17.86
C ILE A 11 -19.72 26.15 -16.90
N GLY A 12 -19.50 26.89 -15.80
CA GLY A 12 -18.52 26.54 -14.79
C GLY A 12 -18.76 25.17 -14.14
N ILE A 13 -20.02 24.79 -13.93
CA ILE A 13 -20.42 23.47 -13.38
C ILE A 13 -20.29 22.36 -14.45
N VAL A 14 -20.65 22.63 -15.70
CA VAL A 14 -20.60 21.65 -16.81
C VAL A 14 -19.17 21.36 -17.27
N PHE A 15 -18.24 22.31 -17.14
CA PHE A 15 -16.83 22.16 -17.48
C PHE A 15 -15.91 21.94 -16.27
N SER A 16 -16.45 21.75 -15.07
CA SER A 16 -15.65 21.29 -13.94
C SER A 16 -15.22 19.85 -14.21
N PRO A 17 -13.92 19.53 -14.27
CA PRO A 17 -13.47 18.15 -14.41
C PRO A 17 -13.87 17.38 -13.15
N LEU A 18 -15.00 16.69 -13.21
CA LEU A 18 -15.40 15.71 -12.21
C LEU A 18 -14.49 14.50 -12.42
N LEU A 19 -13.40 14.44 -11.66
CA LEU A 19 -12.54 13.26 -11.54
C LEU A 19 -13.29 12.18 -10.75
N SER A 20 -14.28 11.56 -11.37
CA SER A 20 -14.97 10.39 -10.83
C SER A 20 -14.25 9.13 -11.30
N HIS A 21 -13.38 8.59 -10.46
CA HIS A 21 -12.72 7.32 -10.72
C HIS A 21 -13.61 6.15 -10.25
N PRO A 22 -13.72 5.07 -11.05
CA PRO A 22 -14.69 4.00 -10.82
C PRO A 22 -14.40 3.18 -9.56
N TRP A 23 -13.14 3.13 -9.10
CA TRP A 23 -12.77 2.42 -7.89
C TRP A 23 -11.95 3.31 -6.96
N LYS A 24 -12.36 3.37 -5.69
CA LYS A 24 -11.61 3.99 -4.61
C LYS A 24 -11.62 3.04 -3.41
N PRO A 25 -10.53 3.01 -2.63
CA PRO A 25 -10.50 2.30 -1.36
C PRO A 25 -11.57 2.85 -0.42
N ALA A 26 -12.18 1.98 0.39
CA ALA A 26 -13.18 2.39 1.36
C ALA A 26 -12.58 3.16 2.55
N HIS A 27 -11.28 2.98 2.82
CA HIS A 27 -10.61 3.57 3.97
C HIS A 27 -9.32 4.28 3.61
N TYR A 28 -9.20 5.54 4.05
CA TYR A 28 -7.98 6.33 4.03
C TYR A 28 -7.53 6.51 5.47
N VAL A 29 -6.33 6.04 5.81
CA VAL A 29 -5.87 5.94 7.20
C VAL A 29 -4.52 6.60 7.43
N ILE A 30 -4.40 7.22 8.61
CA ILE A 30 -3.12 7.54 9.23
C ILE A 30 -3.01 6.65 10.46
N ILE A 31 -1.92 5.91 10.61
CA ILE A 31 -1.76 4.90 11.66
C ILE A 31 -0.68 5.34 12.64
N ASP A 32 -1.02 5.47 13.92
CA ASP A 32 -0.08 5.67 15.03
C ASP A 32 0.22 4.34 15.71
N THR A 33 1.50 4.01 15.86
CA THR A 33 1.99 2.75 16.45
C THR A 33 3.07 3.02 17.50
N ASP A 34 3.20 2.12 18.47
CA ASP A 34 4.24 2.18 19.49
C ASP A 34 5.30 1.06 19.38
N GLY A 35 5.27 0.31 18.28
CA GLY A 35 6.30 -0.64 17.89
C GLY A 35 6.16 -2.04 18.50
N GLY A 36 4.97 -2.44 18.96
CA GLY A 36 4.68 -3.79 19.39
C GLY A 36 4.70 -4.84 18.26
N ALA A 37 4.92 -6.10 18.63
CA ALA A 37 4.95 -7.20 17.65
C ALA A 37 3.56 -7.44 17.02
N ASP A 38 2.50 -7.06 17.71
CA ASP A 38 1.14 -6.98 17.23
C ASP A 38 0.89 -5.78 16.31
N ASP A 39 1.47 -4.61 16.56
CA ASP A 39 1.42 -3.49 15.62
C ASP A 39 2.01 -3.89 14.26
N MET A 40 3.10 -4.67 14.24
CA MET A 40 3.68 -5.22 13.00
C MET A 40 2.65 -6.03 12.20
N LYS A 41 1.86 -6.87 12.88
CA LYS A 41 0.83 -7.69 12.25
C LYS A 41 -0.29 -6.80 11.72
N ALA A 42 -0.74 -5.84 12.52
CA ALA A 42 -1.79 -4.88 12.13
C ALA A 42 -1.37 -4.03 10.93
N LEU A 43 -0.18 -3.44 10.96
CA LEU A 43 0.40 -2.66 9.85
C LEU A 43 0.53 -3.52 8.59
N THR A 44 1.02 -4.75 8.73
CA THR A 44 1.11 -5.69 7.60
C THR A 44 -0.26 -5.95 6.97
N MET A 45 -1.31 -6.11 7.78
CA MET A 45 -2.68 -6.28 7.30
C MET A 45 -3.25 -5.03 6.62
N PHE A 46 -2.99 -3.83 7.17
CA PHE A 46 -3.39 -2.57 6.53
C PHE A 46 -2.72 -2.38 5.17
N LEU A 47 -1.43 -2.69 5.06
CA LEU A 47 -0.68 -2.57 3.82
C LEU A 47 -1.09 -3.64 2.80
N ALA A 48 -1.54 -4.82 3.26
CA ALA A 48 -1.97 -5.91 2.39
C ALA A 48 -3.30 -5.67 1.68
N SER A 49 -4.20 -4.87 2.24
CA SER A 49 -5.53 -4.68 1.70
C SER A 49 -5.57 -3.58 0.62
N PRO A 50 -6.02 -3.89 -0.62
CA PRO A 50 -6.31 -2.85 -1.61
C PRO A 50 -7.43 -1.90 -1.17
N ASN A 51 -8.31 -2.31 -0.25
CA ASN A 51 -9.43 -1.50 0.24
C ASN A 51 -9.01 -0.46 1.30
N VAL A 52 -7.73 -0.41 1.68
CA VAL A 52 -7.16 0.59 2.59
C VAL A 52 -6.02 1.33 1.92
N ARG A 53 -5.95 2.65 2.13
CA ARG A 53 -4.76 3.46 1.85
C ARG A 53 -4.14 3.97 3.13
N VAL A 54 -2.94 3.48 3.41
CA VAL A 54 -2.09 4.01 4.48
C VAL A 54 -1.39 5.25 3.95
N LEU A 55 -1.85 6.41 4.38
CA LEU A 55 -1.33 7.72 3.92
C LEU A 55 -0.04 8.10 4.62
N ALA A 56 0.06 7.74 5.90
CA ALA A 56 1.23 7.94 6.72
C ALA A 56 1.20 6.99 7.91
N VAL A 57 2.38 6.72 8.47
CA VAL A 57 2.53 6.08 9.77
C VAL A 57 3.16 7.09 10.73
N THR A 58 2.62 7.21 11.93
CA THR A 58 3.26 7.95 13.02
C THR A 58 3.71 6.97 14.07
N VAL A 59 4.83 7.28 14.71
CA VAL A 59 5.34 6.47 15.81
C VAL A 59 5.35 7.29 17.08
N SER A 60 4.82 6.70 18.14
CA SER A 60 4.80 7.28 19.48
C SER A 60 5.55 6.34 20.44
N PRO A 61 6.04 6.81 21.59
CA PRO A 61 6.58 5.88 22.58
C PRO A 61 5.48 4.90 23.03
N GLY A 62 5.84 3.82 23.71
CA GLY A 62 4.87 2.87 24.29
C GLY A 62 5.52 1.52 24.57
N VAL A 63 5.27 0.52 23.73
CA VAL A 63 6.03 -0.75 23.77
C VAL A 63 7.53 -0.51 23.57
N LEU A 64 7.90 0.30 22.58
CA LEU A 64 9.28 0.73 22.31
C LEU A 64 9.43 2.26 22.46
N SER A 65 10.67 2.76 22.46
CA SER A 65 10.90 4.18 22.19
C SER A 65 10.43 4.54 20.78
N ALA A 66 10.04 5.79 20.57
CA ALA A 66 9.55 6.26 19.27
C ALA A 66 10.63 6.13 18.17
N GLU A 67 11.91 6.27 18.52
CA GLU A 67 13.04 6.08 17.60
C GLU A 67 13.21 4.61 17.20
N ASN A 68 13.08 3.68 18.15
CA ASN A 68 13.14 2.25 17.84
C ASN A 68 11.92 1.80 17.02
N ALA A 69 10.73 2.30 17.35
CA ALA A 69 9.53 2.07 16.57
C ALA A 69 9.67 2.64 15.14
N TYR A 70 10.26 3.84 14.98
CA TYR A 70 10.56 4.42 13.67
C TYR A 70 11.44 3.51 12.82
N ILE A 71 12.53 2.99 13.40
CA ILE A 71 13.46 2.10 12.71
C ILE A 71 12.72 0.84 12.21
N LYS A 72 11.88 0.24 13.06
CA LYS A 72 11.10 -0.95 12.71
C LYS A 72 10.06 -0.70 11.63
N VAL A 73 9.31 0.40 11.73
CA VAL A 73 8.31 0.77 10.71
C VAL A 73 8.99 1.05 9.38
N ARG A 74 10.10 1.81 9.37
CA ARG A 74 10.85 2.09 8.13
C ARG A 74 11.45 0.83 7.53
N SER A 75 12.01 -0.08 8.33
CA SER A 75 12.56 -1.34 7.83
C SER A 75 11.48 -2.22 7.22
N LEU A 76 10.29 -2.29 7.85
CA LEU A 76 9.11 -2.99 7.32
C LEU A 76 8.69 -2.43 5.96
N LEU A 77 8.50 -1.11 5.87
CA LEU A 77 8.08 -0.44 4.62
C LEU A 77 9.11 -0.64 3.49
N ASN A 78 10.40 -0.55 3.82
CA ASN A 78 11.48 -0.81 2.86
C ASN A 78 11.47 -2.27 2.38
N SER A 79 11.26 -3.23 3.29
CA SER A 79 11.12 -4.66 2.94
C SER A 79 9.94 -4.94 2.02
N TYR A 80 8.87 -4.15 2.12
CA TYR A 80 7.72 -4.23 1.22
C TYR A 80 7.83 -3.40 -0.06
N ARG A 81 8.93 -2.64 -0.25
CA ARG A 81 9.11 -1.71 -1.37
C ARG A 81 8.09 -0.56 -1.38
N HIS A 82 7.62 -0.18 -0.19
CA HIS A 82 6.70 0.93 0.08
C HIS A 82 7.44 2.15 0.62
N GLU A 83 8.60 2.47 0.03
CA GLU A 83 9.48 3.53 0.55
C GLU A 83 8.80 4.90 0.56
N GLY A 84 7.78 5.08 -0.30
CA GLY A 84 6.95 6.25 -0.46
C GLY A 84 5.85 6.45 0.59
N ILE A 85 5.68 5.55 1.57
CA ILE A 85 4.84 5.84 2.74
C ILE A 85 5.67 6.66 3.74
N PRO A 86 5.28 7.90 4.07
CA PRO A 86 6.02 8.72 5.02
C PRO A 86 5.80 8.23 6.45
N VAL A 87 6.84 8.35 7.28
CA VAL A 87 6.82 7.97 8.69
C VAL A 87 7.30 9.15 9.53
N GLY A 88 6.54 9.54 10.56
CA GLY A 88 6.88 10.67 11.44
C GLY A 88 6.98 10.28 12.91
N ILE A 89 7.88 10.90 13.65
CA ILE A 89 8.10 10.64 15.09
C ILE A 89 7.34 11.65 15.93
N ASN A 90 6.59 11.18 16.93
CA ASN A 90 6.05 12.02 18.00
C ASN A 90 7.12 12.31 19.05
N ARG A 91 7.88 13.38 18.84
CA ARG A 91 9.00 13.79 19.72
C ARG A 91 8.55 14.44 21.03
N ILE A 92 7.27 14.76 21.14
CA ILE A 92 6.71 15.46 22.31
C ILE A 92 6.08 14.45 23.29
N GLY A 93 5.78 13.22 22.85
CA GLY A 93 5.32 12.14 23.73
C GLY A 93 6.44 11.78 24.71
N ARG A 94 6.23 12.02 26.01
CA ARG A 94 7.23 11.73 27.05
C ARG A 94 6.64 10.81 28.10
N TYR A 95 6.45 9.56 27.73
CA TYR A 95 6.11 8.48 28.65
C TYR A 95 7.16 7.38 28.54
N LYS A 96 7.39 6.67 29.64
CA LYS A 96 8.48 5.70 29.74
C LYS A 96 8.12 4.45 28.91
N PRO A 97 8.90 4.09 27.88
CA PRO A 97 8.61 2.90 27.10
C PRO A 97 8.77 1.64 27.95
N ALA A 98 7.98 0.61 27.64
CA ALA A 98 8.00 -0.66 28.35
C ALA A 98 9.21 -1.52 27.99
N GLU A 99 9.75 -1.36 26.77
CA GLU A 99 10.91 -2.08 26.23
C GLU A 99 10.74 -3.60 26.25
N PHE A 100 9.58 -4.09 25.80
CA PHE A 100 9.28 -5.52 25.81
C PHE A 100 10.29 -6.32 24.95
N PRO A 101 10.90 -7.41 25.50
CA PRO A 101 11.94 -8.15 24.79
C PRO A 101 11.50 -8.75 23.45
N VAL A 102 10.25 -9.19 23.35
CA VAL A 102 9.69 -9.74 22.10
C VAL A 102 9.72 -8.65 21.03
N ALA A 103 9.09 -7.51 21.29
CA ALA A 103 9.05 -6.38 20.37
C ALA A 103 10.45 -5.90 19.96
N ARG A 104 11.39 -5.80 20.92
CA ARG A 104 12.77 -5.37 20.65
C ARG A 104 13.51 -6.35 19.74
N LYS A 105 13.36 -7.65 19.96
CA LYS A 105 14.04 -8.71 19.20
C LYS A 105 13.37 -9.05 17.87
N SER A 106 12.08 -8.75 17.71
CA SER A 106 11.35 -8.95 16.47
C SER A 106 11.99 -8.15 15.33
N VAL A 107 12.34 -8.82 14.25
CA VAL A 107 12.91 -8.21 13.05
C VAL A 107 11.78 -7.95 12.07
N TRP A 108 11.53 -6.68 11.73
CA TRP A 108 10.48 -6.29 10.78
C TRP A 108 11.02 -6.13 9.35
N GLY A 109 12.34 -5.98 9.21
CA GLY A 109 13.04 -5.77 7.96
C GLY A 109 14.52 -5.46 8.21
N ASP A 110 15.22 -5.00 7.17
CA ASP A 110 16.60 -4.53 7.32
C ASP A 110 16.62 -3.15 7.99
N GLU A 111 17.14 -3.12 9.22
CA GLU A 111 17.23 -1.90 10.05
C GLU A 111 18.47 -1.04 9.72
N ASN A 112 19.35 -1.50 8.82
CA ASN A 112 20.57 -0.77 8.46
C ASN A 112 20.27 0.55 7.73
N ASN A 113 21.11 1.56 7.99
CA ASN A 113 21.05 2.89 7.35
C ASN A 113 19.74 3.68 7.62
N ILE A 114 18.96 3.29 8.64
CA ILE A 114 17.79 4.05 9.07
C ILE A 114 18.16 4.96 10.22
N ASP A 115 18.06 6.28 9.98
CA ASP A 115 18.42 7.31 10.95
C ASP A 115 17.15 7.98 11.51
N PRO A 116 16.76 7.71 12.78
CA PRO A 116 15.60 8.34 13.40
C PRO A 116 15.74 9.85 13.60
N GLU A 117 16.96 10.41 13.59
CA GLU A 117 17.14 11.86 13.70
C GLU A 117 16.69 12.60 12.44
N LYS A 118 16.69 11.91 11.28
CA LYS A 118 16.17 12.46 10.01
C LYS A 118 14.65 12.34 9.88
N ALA A 119 13.98 11.67 10.82
CA ALA A 119 12.54 11.50 10.76
C ALA A 119 11.81 12.84 10.92
N PRO A 120 10.81 13.16 10.08
CA PRO A 120 9.98 14.33 10.25
C PRO A 120 9.19 14.27 11.57
N ASP A 121 8.84 15.44 12.09
CA ASP A 121 7.89 15.53 13.19
C ASP A 121 6.50 15.03 12.75
N CYS A 122 5.86 14.19 13.56
CA CYS A 122 4.60 13.56 13.19
C CYS A 122 3.47 14.58 12.97
N PHE A 123 3.44 15.71 13.68
CA PHE A 123 2.37 16.70 13.54
C PHE A 123 2.51 17.51 12.27
N VAL A 124 3.75 17.82 11.87
CA VAL A 124 4.03 18.40 10.55
C VAL A 124 3.58 17.44 9.46
N LEU A 125 3.98 16.16 9.55
CA LEU A 125 3.60 15.14 8.58
C LEU A 125 2.08 14.96 8.48
N ILE A 126 1.37 14.83 9.62
CA ILE A 126 -0.08 14.74 9.64
C ILE A 126 -0.69 15.95 8.92
N ASN A 127 -0.25 17.16 9.24
CA ASN A 127 -0.78 18.36 8.62
C ASN A 127 -0.51 18.40 7.10
N ASP A 128 0.65 17.95 6.63
CA ASP A 128 0.98 17.88 5.21
C ASP A 128 0.07 16.88 4.47
N ILE A 129 -0.19 15.72 5.06
CA ILE A 129 -1.13 14.72 4.51
C ILE A 129 -2.54 15.30 4.43
N LEU A 130 -3.04 15.94 5.49
CA LEU A 130 -4.36 16.56 5.51
C LEU A 130 -4.48 17.74 4.53
N ASN A 131 -3.37 18.37 4.17
CA ASN A 131 -3.34 19.39 3.12
C ASN A 131 -3.40 18.79 1.72
N ALA A 132 -2.80 17.62 1.50
CA ALA A 132 -2.78 16.94 0.20
C ALA A 132 -4.08 16.16 -0.06
N GLU A 133 -4.51 15.37 0.92
CA GLU A 133 -5.70 14.52 0.84
C GLU A 133 -6.96 15.32 1.16
N LYS A 134 -8.05 15.04 0.44
CA LYS A 134 -9.34 15.74 0.59
C LYS A 134 -10.48 14.79 0.97
N THR A 135 -10.26 13.49 0.88
CA THR A 135 -11.17 12.47 1.40
C THR A 135 -11.17 12.50 2.93
N LYS A 136 -12.22 11.91 3.51
CA LYS A 136 -12.30 11.79 4.97
C LYS A 136 -11.33 10.71 5.43
N ILE A 137 -10.60 11.01 6.51
CA ILE A 137 -9.58 10.13 7.05
C ILE A 137 -10.05 9.49 8.35
N THR A 138 -9.68 8.24 8.54
CA THR A 138 -9.76 7.56 9.83
C THR A 138 -8.38 7.53 10.46
N PHE A 139 -8.25 8.07 11.68
CA PHE A 139 -7.01 7.96 12.42
C PHE A 139 -7.01 6.65 13.20
N VAL A 140 -5.97 5.85 13.07
CA VAL A 140 -5.84 4.57 13.76
C VAL A 140 -4.80 4.73 14.86
N SER A 141 -5.15 4.41 16.10
CA SER A 141 -4.22 4.36 17.23
C SER A 141 -4.03 2.91 17.65
N LEU A 142 -2.82 2.40 17.49
CA LEU A 142 -2.42 1.06 17.94
C LEU A 142 -1.78 1.12 19.34
N GLY A 143 -1.16 2.24 19.70
CA GLY A 143 -0.68 2.53 21.06
C GLY A 143 -1.61 3.46 21.85
N SER A 144 -1.02 4.44 22.54
CA SER A 144 -1.79 5.46 23.30
C SER A 144 -2.54 6.46 22.38
N MET A 145 -3.51 7.18 22.93
CA MET A 145 -4.21 8.27 22.21
C MET A 145 -3.45 9.61 22.22
N SER A 146 -2.18 9.63 22.64
CA SER A 146 -1.38 10.87 22.80
C SER A 146 -1.27 11.68 21.51
N THR A 147 -0.91 11.01 20.40
CA THR A 147 -0.78 11.65 19.09
C THR A 147 -2.12 12.19 18.61
N ALA A 148 -3.18 11.38 18.72
CA ALA A 148 -4.53 11.76 18.31
C ALA A 148 -5.05 12.98 19.10
N TYR A 149 -4.92 12.97 20.43
CA TYR A 149 -5.38 14.07 21.29
C TYR A 149 -4.67 15.38 20.98
N ARG A 150 -3.35 15.32 20.81
CA ARG A 150 -2.57 16.52 20.48
C ARG A 150 -2.89 17.02 19.08
N ALA A 151 -2.93 16.15 18.08
CA ALA A 151 -3.31 16.53 16.73
C ALA A 151 -4.71 17.18 16.69
N PHE A 152 -5.68 16.64 17.44
CA PHE A 152 -7.01 17.22 17.56
C PHE A 152 -7.00 18.62 18.17
N THR A 153 -6.20 18.85 19.20
CA THR A 153 -6.15 20.14 19.91
C THR A 153 -5.31 21.20 19.20
N THR A 154 -4.29 20.81 18.43
CA THR A 154 -3.32 21.73 17.81
C THR A 154 -3.52 21.93 16.30
N LEU A 155 -4.05 20.93 15.58
CA LEU A 155 -4.19 20.97 14.12
C LEU A 155 -5.66 21.20 13.72
N PRO A 156 -6.02 22.38 13.18
CA PRO A 156 -7.39 22.65 12.73
C PRO A 156 -7.88 21.66 11.66
N LEU A 157 -7.01 21.28 10.71
CA LEU A 157 -7.37 20.33 9.65
C LEU A 157 -7.69 18.94 10.20
N PHE A 158 -7.03 18.51 11.27
CA PHE A 158 -7.31 17.22 11.89
C PHE A 158 -8.75 17.15 12.37
N ARG A 159 -9.22 18.18 13.08
CA ARG A 159 -10.61 18.28 13.54
C ARG A 159 -11.63 18.32 12.41
N GLN A 160 -11.26 18.87 11.25
CA GLN A 160 -12.17 19.04 10.12
C GLN A 160 -12.26 17.77 9.26
N GLN A 161 -11.15 17.05 9.06
CA GLN A 161 -11.07 15.96 8.10
C GLN A 161 -11.09 14.56 8.73
N VAL A 162 -10.62 14.41 9.97
CA VAL A 162 -10.66 13.13 10.67
C VAL A 162 -12.07 12.90 11.19
N ASN A 163 -12.78 11.98 10.56
CA ASN A 163 -14.20 11.73 10.87
C ASN A 163 -14.39 10.69 12.00
N SER A 164 -13.35 9.90 12.26
CA SER A 164 -13.38 8.80 13.19
C SER A 164 -11.97 8.40 13.61
N ILE A 165 -11.88 7.87 14.81
CA ILE A 165 -10.69 7.25 15.36
C ILE A 165 -11.01 5.78 15.62
N VAL A 166 -10.11 4.88 15.25
CA VAL A 166 -10.16 3.48 15.65
C VAL A 166 -8.99 3.22 16.57
N TRP A 167 -9.26 2.78 17.80
CA TRP A 167 -8.26 2.65 18.84
C TRP A 167 -8.20 1.20 19.34
N SER A 168 -7.02 0.59 19.27
CA SER A 168 -6.77 -0.71 19.91
C SER A 168 -6.65 -0.52 21.41
N ALA A 169 -7.65 -0.97 22.17
CA ALA A 169 -7.61 -0.94 23.63
C ALA A 169 -8.59 -1.93 24.25
N ASP A 170 -8.26 -2.40 25.46
CA ASP A 170 -9.13 -3.31 26.24
C ASP A 170 -10.46 -2.66 26.67
N GLY A 171 -10.52 -1.32 26.72
CA GLY A 171 -11.72 -0.55 27.05
C GLY A 171 -11.40 0.67 27.90
N VAL A 172 -12.39 1.55 28.07
CA VAL A 172 -12.26 2.80 28.85
C VAL A 172 -12.59 2.59 30.34
N ALA A 173 -13.41 1.58 30.63
CA ALA A 173 -13.77 1.20 32.00
C ALA A 173 -12.72 0.27 32.64
N GLU A 174 -11.89 -0.38 31.83
CA GLU A 174 -10.86 -1.32 32.26
C GLU A 174 -9.58 -0.56 32.53
N LYS A 175 -9.44 -0.09 33.79
CA LYS A 175 -8.32 0.70 34.28
C LYS A 175 -6.95 0.00 34.20
N ASP A 176 -6.89 -1.25 33.73
CA ASP A 176 -5.67 -2.05 33.62
C ASP A 176 -5.18 -2.23 32.18
N GLY A 177 -5.90 -1.73 31.17
CA GLY A 177 -5.51 -1.84 29.77
C GLY A 177 -4.20 -1.08 29.47
N PHE A 178 -3.26 -1.72 28.78
CA PHE A 178 -1.92 -1.15 28.53
C PHE A 178 -1.98 0.18 27.76
N ASN A 179 -2.59 0.20 26.57
CA ASN A 179 -2.67 1.38 25.71
C ASN A 179 -3.41 2.56 26.36
N TYR A 180 -4.46 2.28 27.14
CA TYR A 180 -5.19 3.29 27.89
C TYR A 180 -4.30 3.96 28.96
N ASN A 181 -3.45 3.18 29.64
CA ASN A 181 -2.62 3.68 30.73
C ASN A 181 -1.27 4.26 30.31
N LEU A 182 -0.81 4.02 29.08
CA LEU A 182 0.41 4.63 28.53
C LEU A 182 0.38 6.16 28.62
N ASP A 183 -0.75 6.77 28.23
CA ASP A 183 -1.09 8.17 28.50
C ASP A 183 -2.57 8.27 28.85
N LYS A 184 -2.85 8.09 30.14
CA LYS A 184 -4.20 8.09 30.69
C LYS A 184 -4.89 9.44 30.51
N ASP A 185 -4.15 10.53 30.64
CA ASP A 185 -4.71 11.87 30.53
C ASP A 185 -5.14 12.16 29.10
N ALA A 186 -4.27 11.86 28.11
CA ALA A 186 -4.64 11.96 26.71
C ALA A 186 -5.84 11.06 26.36
N SER A 187 -5.85 9.83 26.85
CA SER A 187 -6.96 8.89 26.62
C SER A 187 -8.29 9.45 27.15
N VAL A 188 -8.33 9.87 28.42
CA VAL A 188 -9.55 10.44 29.05
C VAL A 188 -10.00 11.71 28.33
N MET A 189 -9.07 12.60 27.99
CA MET A 189 -9.41 13.86 27.33
C MET A 189 -9.88 13.64 25.90
N MET A 190 -9.31 12.67 25.19
CA MET A 190 -9.67 12.40 23.80
C MET A 190 -11.06 11.79 23.67
N ILE A 191 -11.42 10.88 24.58
CA ILE A 191 -12.76 10.26 24.65
C ILE A 191 -13.88 11.30 24.78
N ARG A 192 -13.59 12.44 25.43
CA ARG A 192 -14.55 13.53 25.64
C ARG A 192 -14.71 14.48 24.44
N GLN A 193 -13.90 14.33 23.40
CA GLN A 193 -13.97 15.19 22.22
C GLN A 193 -15.13 14.80 21.31
N ASP A 194 -15.64 15.75 20.54
CA ASP A 194 -16.72 15.54 19.58
C ASP A 194 -16.21 14.90 18.28
N VAL A 195 -15.70 13.67 18.40
CA VAL A 195 -15.30 12.82 17.27
C VAL A 195 -15.70 11.39 17.57
N LYS A 196 -16.09 10.64 16.54
CA LYS A 196 -16.43 9.22 16.68
C LYS A 196 -15.19 8.42 17.04
N ILE A 197 -15.23 7.65 18.13
CA ILE A 197 -14.13 6.76 18.54
C ILE A 197 -14.65 5.32 18.57
N ASN A 198 -13.99 4.42 17.86
CA ASN A 198 -14.25 2.98 17.91
C ASN A 198 -13.12 2.32 18.68
N VAL A 199 -13.40 1.87 19.89
CA VAL A 199 -12.48 1.10 20.72
C VAL A 199 -12.60 -0.37 20.32
N VAL A 200 -11.56 -0.91 19.71
CA VAL A 200 -11.50 -2.31 19.28
C VAL A 200 -10.71 -3.10 20.32
N ARG A 201 -11.36 -4.12 20.88
CA ARG A 201 -10.78 -4.98 21.92
C ARG A 201 -10.02 -6.14 21.30
N LYS A 202 -9.05 -6.66 22.05
CA LYS A 202 -8.43 -7.96 21.76
C LYS A 202 -9.45 -9.11 21.84
N VAL A 203 -9.11 -10.22 21.19
CA VAL A 203 -9.84 -11.48 21.28
C VAL A 203 -9.77 -12.01 22.72
N ASP A 204 -10.93 -12.38 23.25
CA ASP A 204 -11.02 -13.11 24.53
C ASP A 204 -10.62 -14.57 24.30
N LEU A 205 -9.37 -14.89 24.61
CA LEU A 205 -8.82 -16.24 24.47
C LEU A 205 -9.24 -17.08 25.68
N LYS A 206 -10.41 -17.71 25.60
CA LYS A 206 -10.84 -18.67 26.64
C LYS A 206 -10.04 -19.96 26.56
N ASP A 207 -10.08 -20.66 25.41
CA ASP A 207 -9.58 -22.04 25.28
C ASP A 207 -8.65 -22.30 24.07
N SER A 208 -8.44 -21.33 23.17
CA SER A 208 -7.60 -21.50 21.98
C SER A 208 -6.88 -20.22 21.59
N ASP A 209 -5.63 -20.35 21.14
CA ASP A 209 -4.86 -19.24 20.57
C ASP A 209 -5.52 -18.69 19.30
N PHE A 210 -5.43 -17.39 19.04
CA PHE A 210 -6.01 -16.80 17.83
C PHE A 210 -5.28 -17.31 16.57
N TYR A 211 -3.95 -17.31 16.60
CA TYR A 211 -3.10 -17.91 15.57
C TYR A 211 -2.80 -19.37 15.89
N ASP A 212 -3.80 -20.24 15.72
CA ASP A 212 -3.58 -21.67 15.87
C ASP A 212 -2.80 -22.29 14.69
N LYS A 213 -2.46 -23.57 14.81
CA LYS A 213 -1.69 -24.29 13.78
C LYS A 213 -2.37 -24.24 12.41
N GLU A 214 -3.69 -24.42 12.36
CA GLU A 214 -4.42 -24.40 11.09
C GLU A 214 -4.36 -23.02 10.42
N THR A 215 -4.54 -21.97 11.21
CA THR A 215 -4.47 -20.59 10.74
C THR A 215 -3.08 -20.26 10.21
N LEU A 216 -2.03 -20.67 10.92
CA LEU A 216 -0.64 -20.45 10.50
C LEU A 216 -0.29 -21.21 9.21
N GLU A 217 -0.76 -22.44 9.04
CA GLU A 217 -0.56 -23.19 7.78
C GLU A 217 -1.28 -22.50 6.59
N LYS A 218 -2.50 -21.97 6.81
CA LYS A 218 -3.20 -21.19 5.78
C LYS A 218 -2.45 -19.91 5.43
N ILE A 219 -1.92 -19.19 6.42
CA ILE A 219 -1.10 -17.98 6.20
C ILE A 219 0.18 -18.32 5.43
N LYS A 220 0.83 -19.44 5.76
CA LYS A 220 2.03 -19.92 5.04
C LYS A 220 1.77 -20.21 3.57
N GLY A 221 0.55 -20.59 3.21
CA GLY A 221 0.12 -20.76 1.82
C GLY A 221 -0.06 -19.45 1.03
N ILE A 222 -0.09 -18.29 1.70
CA ILE A 222 -0.30 -17.00 1.05
C ILE A 222 0.99 -16.54 0.38
N LYS A 223 1.00 -16.52 -0.96
CA LYS A 223 2.16 -16.13 -1.80
C LYS A 223 2.36 -14.61 -1.93
N THR A 224 2.00 -13.82 -0.92
CA THR A 224 2.25 -12.36 -0.87
C THR A 224 3.44 -12.04 0.03
N ILE A 225 4.07 -10.88 -0.16
CA ILE A 225 5.13 -10.39 0.74
C ILE A 225 4.63 -10.26 2.19
N TYR A 226 3.34 -9.93 2.37
CA TYR A 226 2.67 -9.79 3.66
C TYR A 226 2.47 -11.14 4.35
N GLY A 227 1.96 -12.14 3.62
CA GLY A 227 1.83 -13.50 4.14
C GLY A 227 3.18 -14.07 4.58
N LYS A 228 4.21 -13.89 3.75
CA LYS A 228 5.60 -14.29 4.05
C LYS A 228 6.12 -13.62 5.33
N MET A 229 5.89 -12.31 5.51
CA MET A 229 6.33 -11.61 6.73
C MET A 229 5.71 -12.20 7.99
N ILE A 230 4.38 -12.42 7.98
CA ILE A 230 3.70 -13.01 9.13
C ILE A 230 4.23 -14.42 9.40
N THR A 231 4.40 -15.25 8.37
CA THR A 231 4.98 -16.60 8.53
C THR A 231 6.40 -16.53 9.10
N SER A 232 7.28 -15.68 8.55
CA SER A 232 8.65 -15.53 9.05
C SER A 232 8.70 -15.08 10.51
N PHE A 233 7.79 -14.19 10.93
CA PHE A 233 7.69 -13.80 12.33
C PHE A 233 7.35 -15.00 13.23
N PHE A 234 6.32 -15.79 12.91
CA PHE A 234 5.96 -16.97 13.69
C PHE A 234 6.99 -18.11 13.61
N GLU A 235 7.83 -18.14 12.58
CA GLU A 235 8.95 -19.08 12.48
C GLU A 235 10.21 -18.62 13.23
N SER A 236 10.30 -17.33 13.57
CA SER A 236 11.42 -16.73 14.31
C SER A 236 11.39 -17.03 15.82
N GLU A 237 12.55 -16.94 16.48
CA GLU A 237 12.67 -17.10 17.94
C GLU A 237 11.77 -16.13 18.74
N PRO A 238 11.70 -14.82 18.44
CA PRO A 238 10.77 -13.91 19.13
C PRO A 238 9.29 -14.30 18.95
N GLY A 239 8.88 -14.77 17.77
CA GLY A 239 7.49 -15.15 17.52
C GLY A 239 7.09 -16.40 18.30
N LYS A 240 7.93 -17.43 18.32
CA LYS A 240 7.67 -18.70 19.03
C LYS A 240 7.74 -18.60 20.55
N SER A 241 8.57 -17.71 21.07
CA SER A 241 8.95 -17.70 22.49
C SER A 241 7.90 -17.10 23.44
N HIS A 242 6.82 -16.51 22.94
CA HIS A 242 5.86 -15.80 23.80
C HIS A 242 4.40 -16.03 23.39
N LYS A 243 3.55 -16.41 24.36
CA LYS A 243 2.12 -16.69 24.13
C LYS A 243 1.35 -15.50 23.53
N PHE A 244 1.73 -14.28 23.89
CA PHE A 244 1.14 -13.06 23.32
C PHE A 244 1.25 -12.97 21.79
N SER A 245 2.30 -13.54 21.18
CA SER A 245 2.46 -13.55 19.72
C SER A 245 1.28 -14.23 19.00
N PHE A 246 0.66 -15.19 19.66
CA PHE A 246 -0.46 -15.99 19.15
C PHE A 246 -1.84 -15.42 19.53
N SER A 247 -1.87 -14.30 20.25
CA SER A 247 -3.11 -13.60 20.60
C SER A 247 -3.61 -12.74 19.45
N GLY A 248 -4.91 -12.42 19.45
CA GLY A 248 -5.56 -11.50 18.52
C GLY A 248 -5.70 -10.12 19.13
N THR A 249 -4.76 -9.19 18.94
CA THR A 249 -4.76 -7.86 19.57
C THR A 249 -4.95 -6.74 18.55
N ASP A 250 -3.90 -6.03 18.16
CA ASP A 250 -3.97 -4.87 17.28
C ASP A 250 -4.46 -5.20 15.88
N GLU A 251 -4.20 -6.41 15.39
CA GLU A 251 -4.76 -6.96 14.15
C GLU A 251 -6.30 -6.99 14.16
N MET A 252 -6.96 -6.90 15.31
CA MET A 252 -8.41 -6.77 15.36
C MET A 252 -8.88 -5.43 14.80
N VAL A 253 -8.03 -4.39 14.81
CA VAL A 253 -8.33 -3.08 14.20
C VAL A 253 -8.54 -3.20 12.69
N PRO A 254 -7.60 -3.72 11.87
CA PRO A 254 -7.86 -3.91 10.44
C PRO A 254 -8.98 -4.91 10.18
N VAL A 255 -9.14 -5.97 10.99
CA VAL A 255 -10.28 -6.91 10.84
C VAL A 255 -11.62 -6.19 11.07
N PHE A 256 -11.74 -5.38 12.13
CA PHE A 256 -12.93 -4.58 12.43
C PHE A 256 -13.24 -3.58 11.32
N MET A 257 -12.23 -2.91 10.76
CA MET A 257 -12.44 -1.94 9.69
C MET A 257 -13.03 -2.60 8.43
N HIS A 258 -12.61 -3.82 8.10
CA HIS A 258 -13.15 -4.55 6.95
C HIS A 258 -14.47 -5.28 7.23
N TYR A 259 -14.60 -5.86 8.42
CA TYR A 259 -15.67 -6.79 8.76
C TYR A 259 -16.24 -6.47 10.15
N PRO A 260 -16.87 -5.30 10.33
CA PRO A 260 -17.39 -4.86 11.63
C PRO A 260 -18.49 -5.79 12.19
N ASP A 261 -19.14 -6.57 11.32
CA ASP A 261 -20.18 -7.55 11.70
C ASP A 261 -19.62 -8.76 12.47
N LEU A 262 -18.30 -8.99 12.45
CA LEU A 262 -17.63 -10.02 13.26
C LEU A 262 -17.46 -9.61 14.74
N PHE A 263 -17.91 -8.39 15.08
CA PHE A 263 -17.77 -7.78 16.40
C PHE A 263 -19.12 -7.46 17.02
N VAL A 264 -19.24 -7.68 18.32
CA VAL A 264 -20.35 -7.14 19.12
C VAL A 264 -20.02 -5.70 19.46
N ASN A 265 -20.82 -4.78 18.92
CA ASN A 265 -20.64 -3.34 19.07
C ASN A 265 -21.59 -2.77 20.13
N ARG A 266 -21.06 -2.06 21.12
CA ARG A 266 -21.84 -1.31 22.12
C ARG A 266 -21.52 0.17 22.01
N VAL A 267 -22.53 1.02 21.88
CA VAL A 267 -22.35 2.47 21.68
C VAL A 267 -22.71 3.23 22.95
N ALA A 268 -21.84 4.15 23.37
CA ALA A 268 -22.06 5.10 24.45
C ALA A 268 -21.65 6.50 23.99
N GLY A 269 -22.63 7.31 23.59
CA GLY A 269 -22.38 8.64 23.01
C GLY A 269 -21.63 8.54 21.68
N ASN A 270 -20.49 9.23 21.58
CA ASN A 270 -19.58 9.22 20.43
C ASN A 270 -18.60 8.04 20.42
N VAL A 271 -18.62 7.18 21.44
CA VAL A 271 -17.71 6.03 21.57
C VAL A 271 -18.44 4.72 21.31
N SER A 272 -17.91 3.89 20.43
CA SER A 272 -18.28 2.49 20.28
C SER A 272 -17.21 1.58 20.89
N TYR A 273 -17.65 0.49 21.51
CA TYR A 273 -16.82 -0.58 22.04
C TYR A 273 -17.11 -1.84 21.24
N SER A 274 -16.11 -2.31 20.50
CA SER A 274 -16.19 -3.42 19.57
C SER A 274 -15.43 -4.61 20.14
N ALA A 275 -16.16 -5.64 20.56
CA ALA A 275 -15.60 -6.88 21.09
C ALA A 275 -15.65 -7.98 20.00
N PRO A 276 -14.53 -8.65 19.68
CA PRO A 276 -14.54 -9.76 18.73
C PRO A 276 -15.49 -10.88 19.19
N ALA A 277 -16.30 -11.42 18.27
CA ALA A 277 -17.37 -12.36 18.63
C ALA A 277 -17.38 -13.68 17.82
N ASP A 278 -16.88 -13.67 16.59
CA ASP A 278 -16.84 -14.86 15.71
C ASP A 278 -15.40 -15.28 15.42
N LEU A 279 -14.83 -16.12 16.29
CA LEU A 279 -13.42 -16.53 16.19
C LEU A 279 -13.04 -17.18 14.84
N PRO A 280 -13.81 -18.16 14.30
CA PRO A 280 -13.56 -18.68 12.96
C PRO A 280 -13.60 -17.60 11.87
N GLY A 281 -14.62 -16.73 11.88
CA GLY A 281 -14.76 -15.64 10.90
C GLY A 281 -13.61 -14.62 10.98
N LEU A 282 -13.14 -14.30 12.17
CA LEU A 282 -11.99 -13.41 12.38
C LEU A 282 -10.69 -13.98 11.80
N ARG A 283 -10.45 -15.29 11.96
CA ARG A 283 -9.28 -15.97 11.38
C ARG A 283 -9.35 -16.00 9.85
N GLU A 284 -10.53 -16.29 9.30
CA GLU A 284 -10.75 -16.23 7.85
C GLU A 284 -10.54 -14.80 7.31
N ALA A 285 -11.00 -13.78 8.03
CA ALA A 285 -10.79 -12.39 7.68
C ALA A 285 -9.30 -12.02 7.61
N VAL A 286 -8.47 -12.47 8.55
CA VAL A 286 -7.01 -12.28 8.51
C VAL A 286 -6.41 -12.88 7.23
N ILE A 287 -6.78 -14.12 6.90
CA ILE A 287 -6.29 -14.81 5.69
C ILE A 287 -6.70 -14.03 4.43
N LYS A 288 -7.95 -13.57 4.37
CA LYS A 288 -8.49 -12.80 3.24
C LYS A 288 -7.78 -11.45 3.07
N ILE A 289 -7.50 -10.75 4.17
CA ILE A 289 -6.77 -9.47 4.19
C ILE A 289 -5.33 -9.66 3.72
N LEU A 290 -4.58 -10.62 4.30
CA LEU A 290 -3.19 -10.89 3.93
C LEU A 290 -3.03 -11.39 2.48
N SER A 291 -4.08 -12.03 1.94
CA SER A 291 -4.16 -12.43 0.53
C SER A 291 -4.49 -11.28 -0.42
N GLY A 292 -4.79 -10.08 0.08
CA GLY A 292 -5.24 -8.93 -0.72
C GLY A 292 -6.66 -9.05 -1.27
N LYS A 293 -7.40 -10.13 -0.95
CA LYS A 293 -8.73 -10.45 -1.51
C LYS A 293 -9.86 -9.72 -0.80
N THR A 294 -9.71 -8.40 -0.61
CA THR A 294 -10.67 -7.55 0.13
C THR A 294 -11.61 -6.75 -0.77
N VAL A 295 -11.34 -6.74 -2.08
CA VAL A 295 -12.19 -6.10 -3.10
C VAL A 295 -12.29 -7.01 -4.33
N ALA A 296 -13.27 -6.76 -5.20
CA ALA A 296 -13.25 -7.29 -6.55
C ALA A 296 -12.19 -6.54 -7.37
N GLU A 297 -11.33 -7.27 -8.07
CA GLU A 297 -10.22 -6.70 -8.86
C GLU A 297 -10.62 -6.31 -10.28
N ASN A 298 -11.60 -7.01 -10.85
CA ASN A 298 -11.98 -6.91 -12.26
C ASN A 298 -13.42 -6.42 -12.44
N GLN A 299 -13.71 -5.87 -13.62
CA GLN A 299 -15.02 -5.29 -13.93
C GLN A 299 -15.97 -6.24 -14.68
N LEU A 300 -15.43 -7.05 -15.59
CA LEU A 300 -16.21 -7.96 -16.44
C LEU A 300 -15.79 -9.42 -16.27
N ILE A 301 -14.47 -9.66 -16.27
CA ILE A 301 -13.89 -11.00 -16.15
C ILE A 301 -13.81 -11.35 -14.67
N LYS A 302 -14.34 -12.50 -14.25
CA LYS A 302 -14.29 -12.90 -12.84
C LYS A 302 -12.85 -13.16 -12.38
N GLU A 303 -12.06 -13.85 -13.20
CA GLU A 303 -10.69 -14.24 -12.89
C GLU A 303 -9.87 -14.38 -14.19
N ILE A 304 -8.62 -13.93 -14.16
CA ILE A 304 -7.67 -14.14 -15.26
C ILE A 304 -6.89 -15.42 -14.94
N PRO A 305 -6.83 -16.41 -15.86
CA PRO A 305 -6.23 -17.72 -15.57
C PRO A 305 -4.74 -17.62 -15.18
N GLU A 306 -4.36 -18.23 -14.08
CA GLU A 306 -2.94 -18.43 -13.71
C GLU A 306 -2.40 -19.78 -14.20
N ASP A 307 -3.30 -20.67 -14.64
CA ASP A 307 -2.94 -21.95 -15.23
C ASP A 307 -2.18 -21.75 -16.54
N TYR A 308 -0.97 -22.31 -16.60
CA TYR A 308 -0.08 -22.19 -17.75
C TYR A 308 -0.66 -22.85 -19.02
N GLU A 309 -1.56 -23.83 -18.87
CA GLU A 309 -2.24 -24.50 -19.99
C GLU A 309 -3.15 -23.56 -20.79
N PHE A 310 -3.53 -22.41 -20.22
CA PHE A 310 -4.35 -21.41 -20.91
C PHE A 310 -3.55 -20.61 -21.97
N TYR A 311 -2.22 -20.61 -21.90
CA TYR A 311 -1.37 -19.72 -22.68
C TYR A 311 -0.66 -20.44 -23.83
N PHE A 312 -0.26 -19.69 -24.87
CA PHE A 312 0.44 -20.22 -26.05
C PHE A 312 1.73 -20.98 -25.70
N ASP A 313 2.09 -21.98 -26.53
CA ASP A 313 3.18 -22.92 -26.29
C ASP A 313 4.54 -22.28 -25.98
N ASP A 314 4.80 -21.07 -26.50
CA ASP A 314 6.07 -20.39 -26.34
C ASP A 314 6.21 -19.64 -25.01
N ILE A 315 5.09 -19.18 -24.43
CA ILE A 315 5.05 -18.52 -23.12
C ILE A 315 4.68 -19.48 -22.00
N LYS A 316 3.91 -20.54 -22.31
CA LYS A 316 3.43 -21.56 -21.39
C LYS A 316 4.51 -22.07 -20.40
N PRO A 317 5.75 -22.42 -20.84
CA PRO A 317 6.80 -22.89 -19.93
C PRO A 317 7.22 -21.88 -18.86
N TYR A 318 6.92 -20.59 -19.05
CA TYR A 318 7.42 -19.49 -18.25
C TYR A 318 6.35 -18.79 -17.41
N VAL A 319 5.07 -19.16 -17.53
CA VAL A 319 3.95 -18.53 -16.80
C VAL A 319 4.19 -18.59 -15.28
N SER A 320 4.42 -19.79 -14.74
CA SER A 320 4.68 -19.98 -13.31
C SER A 320 5.96 -19.28 -12.86
N GLU A 321 7.03 -19.36 -13.67
CA GLU A 321 8.31 -18.69 -13.39
C GLU A 321 8.13 -17.17 -13.25
N ILE A 322 7.39 -16.55 -14.18
CA ILE A 322 7.16 -15.10 -14.20
C ILE A 322 6.27 -14.69 -13.02
N ILE A 323 5.20 -15.42 -12.74
CA ILE A 323 4.31 -15.13 -11.60
C ILE A 323 5.07 -15.25 -10.27
N GLU A 324 5.93 -16.26 -10.12
CA GLU A 324 6.70 -16.45 -8.89
C GLU A 324 7.79 -15.38 -8.71
N ALA A 325 8.46 -14.98 -9.79
CA ALA A 325 9.51 -13.98 -9.75
C ALA A 325 8.96 -12.55 -9.58
N HIS A 326 7.87 -12.22 -10.27
CA HIS A 326 7.40 -10.83 -10.40
C HIS A 326 6.04 -10.58 -9.75
N GLY A 327 5.30 -11.63 -9.40
CA GLY A 327 4.00 -11.51 -8.75
C GLY A 327 2.83 -11.40 -9.74
N ARG A 328 1.66 -11.80 -9.25
CA ARG A 328 0.40 -11.89 -10.01
C ARG A 328 -0.02 -10.57 -10.67
N ASN A 329 0.14 -9.44 -9.98
CA ASN A 329 -0.27 -8.13 -10.52
C ASN A 329 0.54 -7.72 -11.75
N GLU A 330 1.84 -8.03 -11.79
CA GLU A 330 2.67 -7.76 -12.96
C GLU A 330 2.31 -8.72 -14.11
N TRP A 331 2.11 -10.00 -13.80
CA TRP A 331 1.67 -10.99 -14.78
C TRP A 331 0.39 -10.55 -15.49
N ILE A 332 -0.67 -10.28 -14.71
CA ILE A 332 -1.97 -9.84 -15.22
C ILE A 332 -1.84 -8.55 -16.03
N SER A 333 -1.10 -7.57 -15.53
CA SER A 333 -0.91 -6.30 -16.24
C SER A 333 -0.17 -6.51 -17.56
N GLY A 334 0.80 -7.42 -17.62
CA GLY A 334 1.52 -7.75 -18.85
C GLY A 334 0.66 -8.49 -19.87
N VAL A 335 -0.20 -9.42 -19.41
CA VAL A 335 -1.19 -10.09 -20.28
C VAL A 335 -2.13 -9.04 -20.87
N LEU A 336 -2.75 -8.20 -20.03
CA LEU A 336 -3.68 -7.17 -20.48
C LEU A 336 -3.02 -6.13 -21.40
N ALA A 337 -1.78 -5.72 -21.10
CA ALA A 337 -1.03 -4.81 -21.95
C ALA A 337 -0.74 -5.45 -23.32
N SER A 338 -0.39 -6.73 -23.36
CA SER A 338 -0.13 -7.44 -24.62
C SER A 338 -1.39 -7.61 -25.46
N GLU A 339 -2.52 -7.95 -24.84
CA GLU A 339 -3.82 -8.08 -25.53
C GLU A 339 -4.38 -6.74 -26.01
N LEU A 340 -4.14 -5.66 -25.26
CA LEU A 340 -4.45 -4.30 -25.69
C LEU A 340 -3.55 -3.90 -26.89
N HIS A 341 -2.24 -4.15 -26.76
CA HIS A 341 -1.22 -3.76 -27.72
C HIS A 341 -1.14 -4.67 -28.97
N ARG A 342 -1.90 -5.78 -28.97
CA ARG A 342 -2.00 -6.78 -30.05
C ARG A 342 -0.72 -7.56 -30.35
N HIS A 343 0.32 -7.43 -29.53
CA HIS A 343 1.50 -8.29 -29.52
C HIS A 343 2.29 -8.14 -28.21
N LEU A 344 3.24 -9.05 -27.98
CA LEU A 344 4.10 -9.04 -26.79
C LEU A 344 5.32 -8.12 -27.00
N GLY A 345 5.16 -6.84 -26.69
CA GLY A 345 6.17 -5.79 -26.93
C GLY A 345 7.11 -5.53 -25.75
N VAL A 346 8.42 -5.39 -26.02
CA VAL A 346 9.45 -5.17 -24.98
C VAL A 346 9.16 -3.93 -24.14
N PHE A 347 8.97 -2.78 -24.79
CA PHE A 347 8.71 -1.52 -24.06
C PHE A 347 7.36 -1.52 -23.35
N ALA A 348 6.35 -2.24 -23.86
CA ALA A 348 5.09 -2.42 -23.13
C ALA A 348 5.31 -3.15 -21.80
N ILE A 349 6.09 -4.24 -21.78
CA ILE A 349 6.45 -4.93 -20.52
C ILE A 349 7.31 -4.05 -19.61
N ILE A 350 8.24 -3.26 -20.15
CA ILE A 350 8.98 -2.26 -19.35
C ILE A 350 8.01 -1.26 -18.72
N GLY A 351 7.02 -0.78 -19.46
CA GLY A 351 5.98 0.11 -18.95
C GLY A 351 5.16 -0.51 -17.83
N VAL A 352 4.79 -1.79 -17.97
CA VAL A 352 4.11 -2.57 -16.91
C VAL A 352 4.96 -2.64 -15.65
N LYS A 353 6.23 -3.05 -15.79
CA LYS A 353 7.17 -3.13 -14.66
C LYS A 353 7.34 -1.77 -13.97
N MET A 354 7.42 -0.69 -14.73
CA MET A 354 7.55 0.68 -14.21
C MET A 354 6.31 1.10 -13.41
N GLY A 355 5.12 0.86 -13.95
CA GLY A 355 3.87 1.23 -13.28
C GLY A 355 3.58 0.39 -12.03
N ILE A 356 3.86 -0.92 -12.06
CA ILE A 356 3.80 -1.76 -10.85
C ILE A 356 4.78 -1.26 -9.79
N ARG A 357 6.02 -0.93 -10.17
CA ARG A 357 7.00 -0.40 -9.22
C ARG A 357 6.56 0.91 -8.57
N ALA A 358 5.93 1.80 -9.33
CA ALA A 358 5.37 3.05 -8.81
C ALA A 358 4.22 2.80 -7.82
N ARG A 359 3.32 1.86 -8.12
CA ARG A 359 2.24 1.45 -7.22
C ARG A 359 2.77 0.86 -5.92
N GLU A 360 3.79 0.01 -6.01
CA GLU A 360 4.47 -0.55 -4.85
C GLU A 360 5.11 0.56 -4.00
N TYR A 361 5.83 1.51 -4.63
CA TYR A 361 6.51 2.59 -3.91
C TYR A 361 5.55 3.41 -3.02
N PHE A 362 4.39 3.79 -3.55
CA PHE A 362 3.37 4.55 -2.83
C PHE A 362 2.36 3.70 -2.06
N ASN A 363 2.42 2.38 -2.20
CA ASN A 363 1.38 1.42 -1.78
C ASN A 363 -0.04 1.87 -2.16
N THR A 364 -0.25 2.08 -3.45
CA THR A 364 -1.51 2.61 -3.97
C THR A 364 -2.10 1.75 -5.09
N GLY A 365 -3.38 1.97 -5.35
CA GLY A 365 -4.17 1.23 -6.32
C GLY A 365 -4.01 1.74 -7.73
N VAL A 366 -4.88 1.24 -8.59
CA VAL A 366 -5.05 1.80 -9.94
C VAL A 366 -5.85 3.10 -9.87
N ASP A 367 -5.63 4.00 -10.82
CA ASP A 367 -6.33 5.29 -10.96
C ASP A 367 -6.09 6.32 -9.84
N GLU A 368 -5.09 6.12 -8.98
CA GLU A 368 -4.87 6.97 -7.78
C GLU A 368 -3.75 8.01 -7.93
N PHE A 369 -2.95 7.94 -8.98
CA PHE A 369 -1.89 8.92 -9.26
C PHE A 369 -1.89 9.40 -10.71
N SER A 370 -1.30 10.56 -10.92
CA SER A 370 -1.04 11.09 -12.27
C SER A 370 0.37 10.74 -12.72
N VAL A 371 0.52 10.49 -14.02
CA VAL A 371 1.76 10.09 -14.69
C VAL A 371 2.08 11.06 -15.83
N VAL A 372 3.33 11.48 -15.90
CA VAL A 372 3.90 12.18 -17.05
C VAL A 372 4.96 11.30 -17.68
N SER A 373 4.70 10.78 -18.88
CA SER A 373 5.63 9.92 -19.60
C SER A 373 6.47 10.72 -20.61
N TYR A 374 7.76 10.39 -20.67
CA TYR A 374 8.73 10.97 -21.61
C TYR A 374 9.06 10.01 -22.77
N ALA A 375 8.28 8.94 -22.95
CA ALA A 375 8.46 7.98 -24.05
C ALA A 375 8.01 8.52 -25.43
N GLY A 376 7.30 9.65 -25.46
CA GLY A 376 6.73 10.20 -26.69
C GLY A 376 5.65 9.31 -27.31
N SER A 377 5.30 9.61 -28.56
CA SER A 377 4.23 8.94 -29.32
C SER A 377 4.74 8.16 -30.53
N VAL A 378 6.04 7.89 -30.61
CA VAL A 378 6.67 7.16 -31.73
C VAL A 378 7.22 5.80 -31.26
N PRO A 379 6.81 4.68 -31.91
CA PRO A 379 7.35 3.36 -31.61
C PRO A 379 8.86 3.23 -31.89
N PRO A 380 9.56 2.28 -31.24
CA PRO A 380 9.02 1.29 -30.29
C PRO A 380 8.91 1.83 -28.84
N LEU A 381 9.49 3.00 -28.55
CA LEU A 381 9.55 3.52 -27.18
C LEU A 381 8.16 3.90 -26.64
N SER A 382 7.29 4.47 -27.47
CA SER A 382 5.94 4.87 -27.07
C SER A 382 5.06 3.72 -26.56
N CYS A 383 5.38 2.46 -26.91
CA CYS A 383 4.67 1.27 -26.40
C CYS A 383 4.78 1.15 -24.86
N MET A 384 5.78 1.80 -24.25
CA MET A 384 5.87 1.93 -22.79
C MET A 384 4.65 2.60 -22.18
N ASN A 385 4.02 3.54 -22.89
CA ASN A 385 2.82 4.21 -22.41
C ASN A 385 1.66 3.25 -22.21
N ASP A 386 1.51 2.23 -23.07
CA ASP A 386 0.44 1.23 -22.95
C ASP A 386 0.64 0.38 -21.69
N GLY A 387 1.88 -0.03 -21.41
CA GLY A 387 2.22 -0.76 -20.20
C GLY A 387 2.00 0.06 -18.93
N ILE A 388 2.39 1.33 -18.93
CA ILE A 388 2.13 2.26 -17.82
C ILE A 388 0.63 2.40 -17.62
N GLN A 389 -0.13 2.64 -18.70
CA GLN A 389 -1.58 2.81 -18.63
C GLN A 389 -2.26 1.59 -18.00
N VAL A 390 -1.93 0.38 -18.46
CA VAL A 390 -2.56 -0.85 -17.98
C VAL A 390 -2.19 -1.15 -16.53
N SER A 391 -0.92 -1.01 -16.16
CA SER A 391 -0.44 -1.35 -14.80
C SER A 391 -0.90 -0.36 -13.73
N THR A 392 -1.21 0.89 -14.13
CA THR A 392 -1.54 1.98 -13.20
C THR A 392 -2.97 2.47 -13.28
N GLY A 393 -3.72 2.19 -14.35
CA GLY A 393 -5.01 2.82 -14.63
C GLY A 393 -4.90 4.26 -15.13
N ALA A 394 -3.72 4.90 -15.03
CA ALA A 394 -3.53 6.26 -15.50
C ALA A 394 -3.65 6.30 -17.03
N THR A 395 -4.80 6.78 -17.51
CA THR A 395 -5.11 6.88 -18.94
C THR A 395 -5.19 8.36 -19.37
N PRO A 396 -4.98 8.67 -20.66
CA PRO A 396 -5.25 10.01 -21.18
C PRO A 396 -6.73 10.38 -21.04
N GLY A 397 -7.64 9.40 -21.18
CA GLY A 397 -9.09 9.60 -21.04
C GLY A 397 -9.52 9.99 -19.63
N HIS A 398 -8.86 9.45 -18.60
CA HIS A 398 -9.03 9.87 -17.20
C HIS A 398 -8.27 11.17 -16.87
N GLY A 399 -7.50 11.73 -17.82
CA GLY A 399 -6.63 12.88 -17.57
C GLY A 399 -5.47 12.58 -16.62
N LEU A 400 -5.20 11.30 -16.34
CA LEU A 400 -4.16 10.88 -15.41
C LEU A 400 -2.83 10.59 -16.09
N LEU A 401 -2.81 10.32 -17.40
CA LEU A 401 -1.56 10.13 -18.16
C LEU A 401 -1.36 11.25 -19.18
N THR A 402 -0.24 11.95 -19.05
CA THR A 402 0.25 12.92 -20.03
C THR A 402 1.49 12.37 -20.74
N VAL A 403 1.48 12.36 -22.08
CA VAL A 403 2.63 11.95 -22.91
C VAL A 403 3.33 13.18 -23.47
N ARG A 404 4.62 13.35 -23.15
CA ARG A 404 5.45 14.48 -23.60
C ARG A 404 6.12 14.14 -24.92
N ASN A 405 5.91 14.99 -25.94
CA ASN A 405 6.56 14.92 -27.26
C ASN A 405 7.51 16.10 -27.51
N ASP A 406 7.49 17.11 -26.63
CA ASP A 406 8.24 18.36 -26.69
C ASP A 406 9.59 18.30 -25.94
N THR A 407 10.07 17.09 -25.64
CA THR A 407 11.29 16.84 -24.87
C THR A 407 12.14 15.75 -25.53
N MET A 408 13.38 15.58 -25.07
CA MET A 408 14.17 14.40 -25.44
C MET A 408 13.44 13.12 -24.99
N LEU A 409 13.16 12.24 -25.95
CA LEU A 409 12.45 10.99 -25.69
C LEU A 409 13.35 10.01 -24.94
N ARG A 410 12.81 9.40 -23.88
CA ARG A 410 13.53 8.45 -23.01
C ARG A 410 12.57 7.55 -22.24
N PRO A 411 13.00 6.34 -21.85
CA PRO A 411 12.20 5.41 -21.04
C PRO A 411 12.10 5.87 -19.58
N THR A 412 11.40 6.98 -19.36
CA THR A 412 11.23 7.65 -18.07
C THR A 412 9.78 8.09 -17.90
N ALA A 413 9.27 8.02 -16.67
CA ALA A 413 8.02 8.64 -16.29
C ALA A 413 8.10 9.28 -14.89
N GLU A 414 7.35 10.35 -14.69
CA GLU A 414 7.13 10.98 -13.39
C GLU A 414 5.76 10.59 -12.85
N PHE A 415 5.71 10.12 -11.60
CA PHE A 415 4.50 9.70 -10.89
C PHE A 415 4.25 10.65 -9.73
N SER A 416 3.04 11.22 -9.64
CA SER A 416 2.67 12.17 -8.59
C SER A 416 1.50 11.67 -7.75
N TYR A 417 1.68 11.62 -6.43
CA TYR A 417 0.71 11.14 -5.45
C TYR A 417 0.86 11.91 -4.12
N LEU A 418 -0.25 12.42 -3.55
CA LEU A 418 -0.29 13.16 -2.27
C LEU A 418 0.82 14.23 -2.13
N ASN A 419 0.92 15.12 -3.13
CA ASN A 419 1.96 16.17 -3.25
C ASN A 419 3.41 15.68 -3.35
N ARG A 420 3.64 14.38 -3.41
CA ARG A 420 4.95 13.79 -3.67
C ARG A 420 5.07 13.43 -5.14
N LYS A 421 6.27 13.53 -5.67
CA LYS A 421 6.58 13.14 -7.03
C LYS A 421 7.86 12.32 -7.06
N ILE A 422 7.83 11.21 -7.79
CA ILE A 422 9.02 10.43 -8.10
C ILE A 422 9.21 10.37 -9.61
N ARG A 423 10.46 10.30 -10.05
CA ARG A 423 10.85 9.96 -11.41
C ARG A 423 11.40 8.56 -11.41
N ILE A 424 10.86 7.71 -12.28
CA ILE A 424 11.37 6.35 -12.52
C ILE A 424 11.94 6.31 -13.93
N SER A 425 13.21 5.94 -14.05
CA SER A 425 13.93 5.86 -15.33
C SER A 425 14.52 4.47 -15.53
N LEU A 426 14.38 3.90 -16.73
CA LEU A 426 15.10 2.68 -17.10
C LEU A 426 16.61 2.98 -17.13
N LYS A 427 17.41 2.11 -16.50
CA LYS A 427 18.86 2.27 -16.47
C LYS A 427 19.44 2.37 -17.88
N PRO A 428 20.35 3.32 -18.16
CA PRO A 428 20.84 3.57 -19.51
C PRO A 428 21.39 2.34 -20.24
N HIS A 429 22.19 1.50 -19.55
CA HIS A 429 22.76 0.29 -20.14
C HIS A 429 21.68 -0.74 -20.51
N ILE A 430 20.59 -0.84 -19.76
CA ILE A 430 19.46 -1.72 -20.09
C ILE A 430 18.73 -1.20 -21.33
N ALA A 431 18.49 0.12 -21.39
CA ALA A 431 17.87 0.77 -22.54
C ALA A 431 18.69 0.58 -23.82
N GLU A 432 20.03 0.63 -23.71
CA GLU A 432 20.96 0.40 -24.81
C GLU A 432 20.91 -1.04 -25.31
N ILE A 433 20.93 -2.03 -24.41
CA ILE A 433 20.80 -3.47 -24.75
C ILE A 433 19.49 -3.73 -25.51
N ILE A 434 18.36 -3.23 -25.01
CA ILE A 434 17.07 -3.41 -25.68
C ILE A 434 17.08 -2.74 -27.07
N SER A 435 17.60 -1.51 -27.15
CA SER A 435 17.59 -0.74 -28.39
C SER A 435 18.52 -1.31 -29.45
N SER A 436 19.67 -1.87 -29.06
CA SER A 436 20.62 -2.50 -29.97
C SER A 436 20.05 -3.78 -30.57
N GLU A 437 19.49 -4.67 -29.73
CA GLU A 437 18.85 -5.91 -30.20
C GLU A 437 17.67 -5.62 -31.15
N LEU A 438 16.80 -4.64 -30.82
CA LEU A 438 15.68 -4.28 -31.70
C LEU A 438 16.14 -3.69 -33.05
N LYS A 439 17.21 -2.89 -33.04
CA LYS A 439 17.79 -2.34 -34.28
C LYS A 439 18.40 -3.44 -35.14
N GLU A 440 19.08 -4.40 -34.54
CA GLU A 440 19.68 -5.54 -35.24
C GLU A 440 18.61 -6.40 -35.92
N ILE A 441 17.54 -6.78 -35.19
CA ILE A 441 16.44 -7.57 -35.75
C ILE A 441 15.77 -6.81 -36.90
N ASN A 442 15.51 -5.51 -36.73
CA ASN A 442 14.93 -4.68 -37.78
C ASN A 442 15.84 -4.57 -39.01
N PHE A 443 17.16 -4.42 -38.80
CA PHE A 443 18.12 -4.32 -39.89
C PHE A 443 18.19 -5.60 -40.74
N ILE A 444 18.07 -6.77 -40.10
CA ILE A 444 18.18 -8.07 -40.79
C ILE A 444 16.87 -8.46 -41.48
N TYR A 445 15.71 -8.27 -40.83
CA TYR A 445 14.44 -8.86 -41.30
C TYR A 445 13.40 -7.83 -41.76
N GLY A 446 13.51 -6.56 -41.35
CA GLY A 446 12.52 -5.52 -41.61
C GLY A 446 11.21 -5.70 -40.82
N LEU A 447 10.42 -4.62 -40.72
CA LEU A 447 9.20 -4.58 -39.90
C LEU A 447 8.03 -5.42 -40.45
N ASP A 448 8.02 -5.69 -41.76
CA ASP A 448 6.95 -6.46 -42.43
C ASP A 448 7.17 -7.97 -42.36
N SER A 449 8.23 -8.44 -41.71
CA SER A 449 8.59 -9.85 -41.62
C SER A 449 8.02 -10.52 -40.38
N ASP A 450 7.39 -11.69 -40.55
CA ASP A 450 6.93 -12.51 -39.41
C ASP A 450 8.10 -12.89 -38.48
N ILE A 451 9.30 -13.11 -39.04
CA ILE A 451 10.51 -13.43 -38.26
C ILE A 451 10.89 -12.28 -37.34
N TYR A 452 10.69 -11.02 -37.75
CA TYR A 452 10.93 -9.86 -36.88
C TYR A 452 10.04 -9.96 -35.63
N TRP A 453 8.75 -10.23 -35.81
CA TRP A 453 7.79 -10.32 -34.71
C TRP A 453 8.02 -11.52 -33.79
N GLU A 454 8.41 -12.66 -34.35
CA GLU A 454 8.81 -13.85 -33.57
C GLU A 454 10.04 -13.56 -32.69
N LEU A 455 11.05 -12.88 -33.23
CA LEU A 455 12.26 -12.52 -32.49
C LEU A 455 12.00 -11.45 -31.43
N VAL A 456 11.18 -10.43 -31.73
CA VAL A 456 10.71 -9.45 -30.73
C VAL A 456 9.98 -10.16 -29.59
N ARG A 457 9.05 -11.07 -29.90
CA ARG A 457 8.30 -11.85 -28.91
C ARG A 457 9.24 -12.67 -28.03
N LYS A 458 10.20 -13.39 -28.63
CA LYS A 458 11.22 -14.16 -27.90
C LYS A 458 12.03 -13.29 -26.94
N ASN A 459 12.47 -12.12 -27.39
CA ASN A 459 13.19 -11.16 -26.55
C ASN A 459 12.31 -10.59 -25.43
N THR A 460 11.05 -10.29 -25.71
CA THR A 460 10.12 -9.82 -24.67
C THR A 460 9.91 -10.89 -23.59
N ILE A 461 9.76 -12.17 -23.95
CA ILE A 461 9.65 -13.28 -22.97
C ILE A 461 10.92 -13.37 -22.12
N LYS A 462 12.10 -13.32 -22.74
CA LYS A 462 13.40 -13.27 -22.04
C LYS A 462 13.42 -12.13 -21.03
N TYR A 463 13.09 -10.91 -21.44
CA TYR A 463 13.14 -9.74 -20.56
C TYR A 463 12.07 -9.75 -19.46
N TRP A 464 10.87 -10.24 -19.75
CA TRP A 464 9.84 -10.36 -18.73
C TRP A 464 10.32 -11.26 -17.59
N ARG A 465 10.95 -12.38 -17.92
CA ARG A 465 11.52 -13.34 -16.97
C ARG A 465 12.69 -12.74 -16.19
N THR A 466 13.70 -12.21 -16.89
CA THR A 466 14.99 -11.90 -16.27
C THR A 466 15.09 -10.53 -15.65
N PHE A 467 14.30 -9.55 -16.08
CA PHE A 467 14.39 -8.19 -15.55
C PHE A 467 13.51 -8.00 -14.32
N SER A 468 14.15 -7.87 -13.17
CA SER A 468 13.50 -7.43 -11.93
C SER A 468 13.23 -5.93 -11.97
N ARG A 469 11.97 -5.54 -11.75
CA ARG A 469 11.57 -4.12 -11.62
C ARG A 469 12.26 -3.40 -10.45
N PHE A 470 12.86 -4.14 -9.52
CA PHE A 470 13.63 -3.58 -8.40
C PHE A 470 15.08 -3.25 -8.79
N GLU A 471 15.55 -3.72 -9.94
CA GLU A 471 16.95 -3.63 -10.34
C GLU A 471 17.15 -2.80 -11.61
N ILE A 472 16.19 -2.81 -12.53
CA ILE A 472 16.34 -2.16 -13.84
C ILE A 472 16.03 -0.66 -13.84
N PHE A 473 15.44 -0.13 -12.77
CA PHE A 473 15.04 1.28 -12.68
C PHE A 473 15.86 2.05 -11.66
N ASP A 474 16.12 3.31 -11.98
CA ASP A 474 16.55 4.32 -11.02
C ASP A 474 15.31 5.13 -10.58
N ILE A 475 15.17 5.37 -9.28
CA ILE A 475 14.06 6.11 -8.68
C ILE A 475 14.61 7.33 -7.95
N GLU A 476 14.10 8.51 -8.32
CA GLU A 476 14.51 9.79 -7.74
C GLU A 476 13.27 10.54 -7.23
N GLU A 477 13.33 11.10 -6.02
CA GLU A 477 12.31 12.06 -5.58
C GLU A 477 12.50 13.38 -6.33
N VAL A 478 11.41 13.89 -6.93
CA VAL A 478 11.39 15.17 -7.64
C VAL A 478 10.73 16.19 -6.72
N ARG A 479 11.48 17.23 -6.36
CA ARG A 479 10.97 18.35 -5.55
C ARG A 479 10.15 19.33 -6.37
#